data_AF-A0A7X9JYK9-F1
#
_entry.id   AF-A0A7X9JYK9-F1
#
_cell.length_a   1.000
_cell.length_b   1.000
_cell.length_c   1.000
_cell.angle_alpha   90.00
_cell.angle_beta   90.00
_cell.angle_gamma   90.00
#
_symmetry.space_group_name_H-M   'P 1'
#
loop_
_entity.id
_entity.type
_entity.pdbx_description
1 polymer ?
#
loop_
_entity_poly.entity_id
_entity_poly.type
_entity_poly.pdbx_seq_one_letter_code
_entity_poly.pdbx_strand_id
1 'polypeptide(L)' 'PLKRPQTPEEIAYLVAYLASEQAKSITGQAISIDGGAFMG' A
#
# COMPACT_ATOMS: atom_id res chain seq x y z
N PRO A 1 6.45 12.04 -5.53
CA PRO A 1 5.97 11.26 -6.70
C PRO A 1 7.03 10.28 -7.24
N LEU A 2 6.68 8.99 -7.29
CA LEU A 2 7.41 7.92 -7.96
C LEU A 2 7.51 8.32 -9.43
N LYS A 3 8.72 8.63 -9.91
CA LYS A 3 8.96 9.08 -11.29
C LYS A 3 8.91 7.92 -12.31
N ARG A 4 8.09 6.91 -12.04
CA ARG A 4 7.91 5.69 -12.83
C ARG A 4 6.57 5.04 -12.51
N PRO A 5 6.05 4.18 -13.40
CA PRO A 5 4.96 3.27 -13.05
C PRO A 5 5.34 2.36 -11.88
N GLN A 6 4.35 2.03 -11.07
CA GLN A 6 4.45 0.96 -10.08
C GLN A 6 4.21 -0.39 -10.74
N THR A 7 4.79 -1.43 -10.16
CA THR A 7 4.51 -2.81 -10.57
C THR A 7 3.35 -3.39 -9.74
N PRO A 8 2.64 -4.41 -10.25
CA PRO A 8 1.62 -5.11 -9.47
C PRO A 8 2.17 -5.69 -8.16
N GLU A 9 3.42 -6.14 -8.15
CA GLU A 9 4.08 -6.72 -6.98
C GLU A 9 4.24 -5.70 -5.86
N GLU A 10 4.53 -4.44 -6.19
CA GLU A 10 4.64 -3.36 -5.21
C GLU A 10 3.32 -3.11 -4.46
N ILE A 11 2.19 -3.34 -5.12
CA ILE A 11 0.86 -3.29 -4.48
C ILE A 11 0.64 -4.58 -3.67
N ALA A 12 0.99 -5.74 -4.24
CA ALA A 12 0.80 -7.04 -3.60
C ALA A 12 1.55 -7.17 -2.27
N TYR A 13 2.72 -6.53 -2.11
CA TYR A 13 3.45 -6.55 -0.85
C TYR A 13 2.67 -5.90 0.31
N LEU A 14 1.96 -4.79 0.08
CA LEU A 14 1.13 -4.21 1.13
C LEU A 14 -0.04 -5.15 1.46
N VAL A 15 -0.67 -5.75 0.44
CA VAL A 15 -1.76 -6.71 0.65
C VAL A 15 -1.29 -7.90 1.48
N ALA A 16 -0.11 -8.46 1.16
CA ALA A 16 0.48 -9.57 1.90
C ALA A 16 0.79 -9.18 3.36
N TYR A 17 1.28 -7.97 3.60
CA TYR A 17 1.49 -7.46 4.95
C TYR A 17 0.16 -7.31 5.71
N LEU A 18 -0.86 -6.71 5.11
CA LEU A 18 -2.18 -6.53 5.74
C LEU A 18 -2.88 -7.86 6.05
N ALA A 19 -2.63 -8.90 5.24
CA ALA A 19 -3.13 -10.25 5.48
C ALA A 19 -2.37 -11.01 6.56
N SER A 20 -1.24 -10.48 7.06
CA SER A 20 -0.39 -11.14 8.03
C SER A 20 -0.77 -10.82 9.48
N GLU A 21 -0.39 -11.69 10.42
CA GLU A 21 -0.61 -11.50 11.87
C GLU A 21 -0.01 -10.19 12.41
N GLN A 22 1.03 -9.68 11.74
CA GLN A 22 1.72 -8.45 12.08
C GLN A 22 0.82 -7.22 11.94
N ALA A 23 -0.23 -7.30 11.09
CA ALA A 23 -1.15 -6.20 10.83
C ALA A 23 -2.46 -6.28 11.63
N LYS A 24 -2.57 -7.18 12.62
CA LYS A 24 -3.84 -7.46 13.33
C LYS A 24 -4.56 -6.25 13.95
N SER A 25 -3.83 -5.19 14.26
CA SER A 25 -4.39 -3.96 14.85
C SER A 25 -4.76 -2.90 13.81
N ILE A 26 -4.48 -3.14 12.52
CA ILE A 26 -4.77 -2.21 11.43
C ILE A 26 -6.16 -2.52 10.88
N THR A 27 -7.10 -1.62 11.12
CA THR A 27 -8.47 -1.73 10.64
C THR A 27 -9.08 -0.36 10.37
N GLY A 28 -10.09 -0.31 9.49
CA GLY A 28 -10.79 0.91 9.09
C GLY A 28 -9.93 1.94 8.34
N GLN A 29 -8.75 1.53 7.83
CA GLN A 29 -7.84 2.42 7.13
C GLN A 29 -7.99 2.28 5.61
N ALA A 30 -7.96 3.41 4.91
CA ALA A 30 -7.70 3.47 3.47
C ALA A 30 -6.22 3.84 3.28
N ILE A 31 -5.43 2.92 2.72
CA ILE A 31 -3.98 3.12 2.53
C ILE A 31 -3.72 3.36 1.05
N SER A 32 -3.26 4.56 0.70
CA SER A 32 -2.90 4.92 -0.66
C SER A 32 -1.54 4.34 -1.04
N ILE A 33 -1.46 3.69 -2.21
CA ILE A 33 -0.21 3.23 -2.83
C ILE A 33 -0.12 3.79 -4.25
N ASP A 34 -0.04 5.11 -4.37
CA ASP A 34 -0.10 5.83 -5.64
C ASP A 34 1.26 6.46 -6.03
N GLY A 35 2.32 6.09 -5.31
CA GLY A 35 3.63 6.67 -5.51
C GLY A 35 3.71 8.16 -5.14
N GLY A 36 2.75 8.72 -4.41
CA GLY A 36 2.65 10.15 -4.15
C GLY A 36 2.18 10.93 -5.39
N ALA A 37 1.25 10.36 -6.15
CA ALA A 37 0.52 11.04 -7.21
C ALA A 37 -0.55 11.98 -6.63
N PHE A 38 -1.14 11.60 -5.49
CA PHE A 38 -2.00 12.43 -4.67
C PHE A 38 -1.31 12.75 -3.34
N MET A 39 -1.42 13.99 -2.91
CA MET A 39 -0.89 14.47 -1.63
C MET A 39 -1.99 15.37 -1.03
N GLY A 40 -2.95 14.76 -0.34
CA GLY A 40 -4.12 15.42 0.24
C GLY A 40 -4.82 14.53 1.25
#